data_AF-M0DFJ4-F1
#
_entry.id   AF-M0DFJ4-F1
#
_cell.length_a   1.000
_cell.length_b   1.000
_cell.length_c   1.000
_cell.angle_alpha   90.00
_cell.angle_beta   90.00
_cell.angle_gamma   90.00
#
_symmetry.space_group_name_H-M   'P 1'
#
loop_
_entity.id
_entity.type
_entity.pdbx_description
1 polymer ?
#
loop_
_entity_poly.entity_id
_entity_poly.type
_entity_poly.pdbx_seq_one_letter_code
_entity_poly.pdbx_strand_id
1 'polypeptide(L)'
;MFGAIPYAFRATESWTMRAYAALGALTAGFVAVVVTLGLVVWMGETVSAQGGTFLFSRSLFVVAGLAAVGPLLAPILFVARRHRRDDPVAADYDRWMGVAGFLFLVSLYLAMVISAPADLRDPSGSAVINALYALPQLAGFVPPVAAALVVFATHFRLRGGSDAGATPETDAA
;
A
#
# COMPACT_ATOMS: atom_id res chain seq x y z
N MET A 1 9.90 15.19 16.38
CA MET A 1 9.16 14.11 15.68
C MET A 1 7.95 14.61 14.85
N PHE A 2 7.54 15.89 14.90
CA PHE A 2 6.35 16.41 14.19
C PHE A 2 6.62 17.18 12.88
N GLY A 3 7.73 16.89 12.18
CA GLY A 3 8.15 17.64 10.99
C GLY A 3 8.02 16.94 9.63
N ALA A 4 7.90 15.60 9.62
CA ALA A 4 7.94 14.83 8.36
C ALA A 4 6.63 14.90 7.56
N ILE A 5 5.48 14.95 8.26
CA ILE A 5 4.16 15.06 7.64
C ILE A 5 3.97 16.41 6.91
N PRO A 6 4.29 17.59 7.49
CA PRO A 6 4.10 18.85 6.77
C PRO A 6 4.99 19.00 5.52
N TYR A 7 6.18 18.40 5.46
CA TYR A 7 7.07 18.51 4.29
C TYR A 7 6.54 17.75 3.06
N ALA A 8 5.97 16.54 3.24
CA ALA A 8 5.36 15.78 2.15
C ALA A 8 4.08 16.46 1.61
N PHE A 9 3.34 17.17 2.48
CA PHE A 9 2.19 17.99 2.09
C PHE A 9 2.57 19.27 1.34
N ARG A 10 3.78 19.82 1.56
CA ARG A 10 4.18 21.14 1.02
C ARG A 10 4.88 21.05 -0.34
N ALA A 11 5.54 19.93 -0.64
CA ALA A 11 6.33 19.77 -1.86
C ALA A 11 5.53 19.21 -3.06
N THR A 12 4.38 18.59 -2.83
CA THR A 12 3.56 18.01 -3.92
C THR A 12 2.44 18.96 -4.33
N GLU A 13 2.40 19.35 -5.59
CA GLU A 13 1.30 20.19 -6.15
C GLU A 13 0.01 19.39 -6.37
N SER A 14 0.10 18.06 -6.49
CA SER A 14 -1.06 17.19 -6.73
C SER A 14 -1.94 17.01 -5.49
N TRP A 15 -3.20 17.46 -5.59
CA TRP A 15 -4.20 17.26 -4.53
C TRP A 15 -4.48 15.76 -4.26
N THR A 16 -4.51 14.93 -5.31
CA THR A 16 -4.70 13.47 -5.18
C THR A 16 -3.61 12.84 -4.33
N MET A 17 -2.35 13.17 -4.58
CA MET A 17 -1.24 12.62 -3.81
C MET A 17 -1.22 13.15 -2.37
N ARG A 18 -1.61 14.41 -2.14
CA ARG A 18 -1.74 14.96 -0.77
C ARG A 18 -2.83 14.25 0.02
N ALA A 19 -4.01 14.04 -0.59
CA ALA A 19 -5.10 13.30 0.03
C ALA A 19 -4.69 11.85 0.34
N TYR A 20 -4.02 11.19 -0.61
CA TYR A 20 -3.47 9.86 -0.39
C TYR A 20 -2.41 9.83 0.71
N ALA A 21 -1.47 10.77 0.74
CA ALA A 21 -0.42 10.80 1.74
C ALA A 21 -1.01 10.94 3.16
N ALA A 22 -2.06 11.76 3.31
CA ALA A 22 -2.80 11.89 4.56
C ALA A 22 -3.45 10.57 4.98
N LEU A 23 -4.28 10.03 4.10
CA LEU A 23 -5.09 8.84 4.40
C LEU A 23 -4.24 7.58 4.51
N GLY A 24 -3.26 7.43 3.62
CA GLY A 24 -2.30 6.33 3.59
C GLY A 24 -1.41 6.31 4.82
N ALA A 25 -0.89 7.45 5.27
CA ALA A 25 -0.12 7.53 6.51
C ALA A 25 -0.99 7.20 7.74
N LEU A 26 -2.22 7.71 7.78
CA LEU A 26 -3.17 7.39 8.86
C LEU A 26 -3.49 5.89 8.87
N THR A 27 -3.77 5.32 7.71
CA THR A 27 -4.07 3.89 7.56
C THR A 27 -2.87 3.03 7.95
N ALA A 28 -1.65 3.42 7.54
CA ALA A 28 -0.43 2.71 7.92
C ALA A 28 -0.21 2.73 9.44
N GLY A 29 -0.45 3.89 10.08
CA GLY A 29 -0.43 4.00 11.54
C GLY A 29 -1.45 3.11 12.21
N PHE A 30 -2.70 3.09 11.71
CA PHE A 30 -3.74 2.20 12.21
C PHE A 30 -3.37 0.72 12.09
N VAL A 31 -2.89 0.28 10.91
CA VAL A 31 -2.43 -1.09 10.68
C VAL A 31 -1.29 -1.44 11.63
N ALA A 32 -0.31 -0.54 11.82
CA ALA A 32 0.79 -0.77 12.74
C ALA A 32 0.30 -0.97 14.18
N VAL A 33 -0.68 -0.19 14.64
CA VAL A 33 -1.31 -0.36 15.95
C VAL A 33 -2.02 -1.71 16.06
N VAL A 34 -2.86 -2.06 15.09
CA VAL A 34 -3.60 -3.35 15.08
C VAL A 34 -2.65 -4.54 15.08
N VAL A 35 -1.61 -4.53 14.24
CA VAL A 35 -0.60 -5.59 14.20
C VAL A 35 0.14 -5.68 15.53
N THR A 36 0.51 -4.55 16.13
CA THR A 36 1.20 -4.54 17.44
C THR A 36 0.30 -5.11 18.53
N LEU A 37 -0.95 -4.69 18.61
CA LEU A 37 -1.92 -5.21 19.59
C LEU A 37 -2.19 -6.70 19.37
N GLY A 38 -2.36 -7.13 18.11
CA GLY A 38 -2.53 -8.54 17.76
C GLY A 38 -1.34 -9.40 18.19
N LEU A 39 -0.12 -8.88 18.03
CA LEU A 39 1.09 -9.54 18.50
C LEU A 39 1.13 -9.64 20.03
N VAL A 40 0.70 -8.62 20.75
CA VAL A 40 0.60 -8.64 22.23
C VAL A 40 -0.43 -9.68 22.70
N VAL A 41 -1.63 -9.68 22.13
CA VAL A 41 -2.69 -10.65 22.46
C VAL A 41 -2.19 -12.07 22.22
N TRP A 42 -1.61 -12.30 21.05
CA TRP A 42 -1.15 -13.61 20.67
C TRP A 42 0.06 -14.08 21.51
N MET A 43 0.93 -13.17 21.96
CA MET A 43 1.94 -13.49 22.98
C MET A 43 1.31 -13.93 24.30
N GLY A 44 0.22 -13.30 24.72
CA GLY A 44 -0.54 -13.67 25.93
C GLY A 44 -1.17 -15.05 25.83
N GLU A 45 -1.72 -15.41 24.67
CA GLU A 45 -2.33 -16.73 24.43
C GLU A 45 -1.30 -17.87 24.38
N THR A 46 -0.02 -17.56 24.11
CA THR A 46 1.05 -18.55 23.92
C THR A 46 2.03 -18.64 25.09
N VAL A 47 1.69 -18.09 26.26
CA VAL A 47 2.54 -18.11 27.47
C VAL A 47 2.83 -19.54 27.98
N SER A 48 1.93 -20.48 27.76
CA SER A 48 2.05 -21.89 28.20
C SER A 48 2.60 -22.83 27.13
N ALA A 49 2.86 -22.36 25.90
CA ALA A 49 3.30 -23.20 24.79
C ALA A 49 4.83 -23.17 24.62
N GLN A 50 5.52 -24.29 24.86
CA GLN A 50 6.97 -24.43 24.70
C GLN A 50 7.32 -25.18 23.40
N GLY A 51 7.94 -24.50 22.42
CA GLY A 51 8.45 -25.14 21.19
C GLY A 51 9.09 -24.20 20.15
N GLY A 52 10.07 -24.69 19.39
CA GLY A 52 10.86 -23.90 18.43
C GLY A 52 10.13 -23.41 17.16
N THR A 53 9.05 -24.07 16.74
CA THR A 53 8.20 -23.65 15.60
C THR A 53 7.41 -22.37 15.89
N PHE A 54 7.21 -22.00 17.16
CA PHE A 54 6.51 -20.77 17.55
C PHE A 54 7.30 -19.50 17.21
N LEU A 55 8.64 -19.54 17.24
CA LEU A 55 9.46 -18.41 16.82
C LEU A 55 9.31 -18.13 15.31
N PHE A 56 9.22 -19.19 14.50
CA PHE A 56 8.95 -19.06 13.07
C PHE A 56 7.58 -18.42 12.80
N SER A 57 6.51 -18.97 13.41
CA SER A 57 5.17 -18.38 13.32
C SER A 57 5.14 -16.93 13.83
N ARG A 58 5.96 -16.59 14.85
CA ARG A 58 6.04 -15.24 15.43
C ARG A 58 6.61 -14.23 14.45
N SER A 59 7.73 -14.60 13.84
CA SER A 59 8.34 -13.78 12.81
C SER A 59 7.44 -13.62 11.59
N LEU A 60 6.71 -14.67 11.17
CA LEU A 60 5.82 -14.62 10.02
C LEU A 60 4.68 -13.60 10.20
N PHE A 61 4.10 -13.51 11.39
CA PHE A 61 3.06 -12.51 11.69
C PHE A 61 3.57 -11.07 11.52
N VAL A 62 4.77 -10.79 12.03
CA VAL A 62 5.43 -9.48 11.88
C VAL A 62 5.73 -9.19 10.40
N VAL A 63 6.23 -10.19 9.67
CA VAL A 63 6.52 -10.08 8.24
C VAL A 63 5.25 -9.80 7.45
N ALA A 64 4.14 -10.47 7.76
CA ALA A 64 2.85 -10.23 7.11
C ALA A 64 2.34 -8.81 7.38
N GLY A 65 2.45 -8.32 8.62
CA GLY A 65 2.11 -6.94 8.98
C GLY A 65 2.96 -5.91 8.21
N LEU A 66 4.28 -6.12 8.15
CA LEU A 66 5.19 -5.26 7.38
C LEU A 66 4.92 -5.32 5.87
N ALA A 67 4.60 -6.50 5.35
CA ALA A 67 4.26 -6.69 3.95
C ALA A 67 3.00 -5.92 3.55
N ALA A 68 2.04 -5.72 4.45
CA ALA A 68 0.89 -4.87 4.22
C ALA A 68 1.22 -3.36 4.26
N VAL A 69 2.10 -2.94 5.17
CA VAL A 69 2.47 -1.52 5.36
C VAL A 69 3.42 -1.01 4.27
N GLY A 70 4.32 -1.86 3.77
CA GLY A 70 5.33 -1.48 2.78
C GLY A 70 4.74 -0.84 1.52
N PRO A 71 3.86 -1.54 0.77
CA PRO A 71 3.22 -1.00 -0.42
C PRO A 71 2.29 0.18 -0.13
N LEU A 72 1.74 0.28 1.08
CA LEU A 72 0.93 1.42 1.51
C LEU A 72 1.77 2.71 1.67
N LEU A 73 3.02 2.58 2.09
CA LEU A 73 3.92 3.74 2.23
C LEU A 73 4.74 4.00 0.96
N ALA A 74 4.88 3.00 0.08
CA ALA A 74 5.73 3.09 -1.10
C ALA A 74 5.43 4.32 -1.99
N PRO A 75 4.16 4.65 -2.35
CA PRO A 75 3.89 5.82 -3.19
C PRO A 75 4.34 7.14 -2.54
N ILE A 76 4.16 7.26 -1.22
CA ILE A 76 4.59 8.43 -0.43
C ILE A 76 6.11 8.54 -0.44
N LEU A 77 6.80 7.42 -0.20
CA LEU A 77 8.26 7.38 -0.16
C LEU A 77 8.89 7.63 -1.53
N PHE A 78 8.29 7.13 -2.62
CA PHE A 78 8.78 7.37 -3.97
C PHE A 78 8.65 8.84 -4.37
N VAL A 79 7.50 9.46 -4.07
CA VAL A 79 7.26 10.91 -4.29
C VAL A 79 8.22 11.75 -3.46
N ALA A 80 8.39 11.43 -2.18
CA ALA A 80 9.32 12.16 -1.31
C ALA A 80 10.78 11.99 -1.75
N ARG A 81 11.18 10.80 -2.19
CA ARG A 81 12.54 10.52 -2.65
C ARG A 81 12.88 11.34 -3.89
N ARG A 82 11.99 11.38 -4.89
CA ARG A 82 12.30 12.12 -6.13
C ARG A 82 12.44 13.63 -5.89
N HIS A 83 11.61 14.21 -5.03
CA HIS A 83 11.69 15.64 -4.67
C HIS A 83 12.91 15.99 -3.83
N ARG A 84 13.49 15.01 -3.12
CA ARG A 84 14.76 15.19 -2.39
C ARG A 84 16.00 15.02 -3.27
N ARG A 85 15.85 14.44 -4.46
CA ARG A 85 16.97 14.08 -5.36
C ARG A 85 16.88 14.72 -6.73
N ASP A 86 15.82 15.49 -6.97
CA ASP A 86 15.48 16.07 -8.27
C ASP A 86 15.50 15.03 -9.41
N ASP A 87 15.04 13.81 -9.12
CA ASP A 87 15.01 12.71 -10.10
C ASP A 87 14.03 13.07 -11.25
N PRO A 88 14.45 13.02 -12.53
CA PRO A 88 13.60 13.36 -13.67
C PRO A 88 12.48 12.33 -13.86
N VAL A 89 11.24 12.80 -13.92
CA VAL A 89 10.02 11.99 -14.06
C VAL A 89 8.99 12.67 -14.96
N ALA A 90 8.01 11.90 -15.45
CA ALA A 90 6.86 12.46 -16.17
C ALA A 90 6.07 13.48 -15.32
N ALA A 91 5.47 14.49 -15.98
CA ALA A 91 4.73 15.58 -15.32
C ALA A 91 3.58 15.08 -14.42
N ASP A 92 2.86 14.03 -14.83
CA ASP A 92 1.73 13.47 -14.07
C ASP A 92 2.13 12.43 -13.00
N TYR A 93 3.43 12.27 -12.72
CA TYR A 93 3.92 11.22 -11.84
C TYR A 93 3.24 11.24 -10.47
N ASP A 94 3.09 12.41 -9.84
CA ASP A 94 2.50 12.58 -8.50
C ASP A 94 1.08 12.08 -8.45
N ARG A 95 0.31 12.48 -9.46
CA ARG A 95 -1.10 12.15 -9.58
C ARG A 95 -1.27 10.64 -9.73
N TRP A 96 -0.54 10.02 -10.64
CA TRP A 96 -0.62 8.57 -10.87
C TRP A 96 -0.12 7.77 -9.66
N MET A 97 0.90 8.26 -8.96
CA MET A 97 1.37 7.64 -7.73
C MET A 97 0.31 7.68 -6.63
N GLY A 98 -0.40 8.81 -6.49
CA GLY A 98 -1.56 8.92 -5.60
C GLY A 98 -2.71 7.98 -5.98
N VAL A 99 -3.03 7.88 -7.27
CA VAL A 99 -4.07 6.96 -7.78
C VAL A 99 -3.71 5.50 -7.49
N ALA A 100 -2.46 5.09 -7.75
CA ALA A 100 -1.99 3.74 -7.45
C ALA A 100 -2.03 3.46 -5.94
N GLY A 101 -1.73 4.46 -5.12
CA GLY A 101 -1.88 4.39 -3.67
C GLY A 101 -3.33 4.17 -3.22
N PHE A 102 -4.28 4.94 -3.76
CA PHE A 102 -5.70 4.73 -3.47
C PHE A 102 -6.21 3.37 -3.97
N LEU A 103 -5.73 2.90 -5.12
CA LEU A 103 -6.01 1.55 -5.60
C LEU A 103 -5.54 0.49 -4.59
N PHE A 104 -4.38 0.69 -3.97
CA PHE A 104 -3.91 -0.18 -2.89
C PHE A 104 -4.85 -0.16 -1.68
N LEU A 105 -5.34 1.00 -1.25
CA LEU A 105 -6.33 1.08 -0.16
C LEU A 105 -7.63 0.34 -0.49
N VAL A 106 -8.15 0.51 -1.71
CA VAL A 106 -9.34 -0.24 -2.18
C VAL A 106 -9.06 -1.74 -2.18
N SER A 107 -7.85 -2.15 -2.58
CA SER A 107 -7.47 -3.56 -2.59
C SER A 107 -7.40 -4.18 -1.18
N LEU A 108 -7.00 -3.40 -0.16
CA LEU A 108 -7.04 -3.86 1.23
C LEU A 108 -8.49 -4.06 1.70
N TYR A 109 -9.41 -3.19 1.30
CA TYR A 109 -10.83 -3.39 1.57
C TYR A 109 -11.36 -4.67 0.92
N LEU A 110 -11.04 -4.89 -0.36
CA LEU A 110 -11.43 -6.12 -1.06
C LEU A 110 -10.83 -7.37 -0.41
N ALA A 111 -9.57 -7.30 0.04
CA ALA A 111 -8.93 -8.38 0.78
C ALA A 111 -9.72 -8.75 2.04
N MET A 112 -10.13 -7.74 2.83
CA MET A 112 -10.95 -7.95 4.03
C MET A 112 -12.29 -8.62 3.68
N VAL A 113 -12.99 -8.13 2.66
CA VAL A 113 -14.30 -8.68 2.23
C VAL A 113 -14.17 -10.14 1.78
N ILE A 114 -13.18 -10.46 0.94
CA ILE A 114 -12.98 -11.84 0.44
C ILE A 114 -12.53 -12.78 1.56
N SER A 115 -11.69 -12.30 2.47
CA SER A 115 -11.14 -13.10 3.56
C SER A 115 -12.08 -13.29 4.77
N ALA A 116 -13.25 -12.65 4.75
CA ALA A 116 -14.20 -12.65 5.87
C ALA A 116 -14.68 -14.08 6.20
N PRO A 117 -14.57 -14.53 7.47
CA PRO A 117 -15.13 -15.81 7.93
C PRO A 117 -16.64 -15.86 7.74
N ALA A 118 -17.20 -17.05 7.46
CA ALA A 118 -18.63 -17.21 7.17
C ALA A 118 -19.54 -16.63 8.29
N ASP A 119 -19.13 -16.81 9.54
CA ASP A 119 -19.88 -16.38 10.72
C ASP A 119 -19.89 -14.84 10.92
N LEU A 120 -19.01 -14.13 10.22
CA LEU A 120 -18.87 -12.67 10.29
C LEU A 120 -19.36 -11.97 9.01
N ARG A 121 -20.02 -12.70 8.09
CA ARG A 121 -20.57 -12.13 6.86
C ARG A 121 -22.00 -11.66 7.09
N ASP A 122 -22.25 -10.39 6.80
CA ASP A 122 -23.62 -9.89 6.77
C ASP A 122 -24.33 -10.37 5.49
N PRO A 123 -25.60 -10.81 5.59
CA PRO A 123 -26.39 -11.16 4.41
C PRO A 123 -26.53 -9.92 3.51
N SER A 124 -26.08 -10.03 2.26
CA SER A 124 -26.09 -8.93 1.30
C SER A 124 -27.09 -9.19 0.17
N GLY A 125 -27.91 -8.18 -0.14
CA GLY A 125 -28.70 -8.14 -1.37
C GLY A 125 -27.88 -7.85 -2.63
N SER A 126 -26.59 -7.52 -2.49
CA SER A 126 -25.70 -7.19 -3.61
C SER A 126 -25.09 -8.44 -4.24
N ALA A 127 -25.37 -8.65 -5.53
CA ALA A 127 -24.76 -9.73 -6.31
C ALA A 127 -23.22 -9.65 -6.31
N VAL A 128 -22.66 -8.44 -6.27
CA VAL A 128 -21.20 -8.22 -6.25
C VAL A 128 -20.59 -8.73 -4.94
N ILE A 129 -21.19 -8.40 -3.80
CA ILE A 129 -20.69 -8.85 -2.49
C ILE A 129 -20.81 -10.37 -2.36
N ASN A 130 -21.93 -10.94 -2.81
CA ASN A 130 -22.13 -12.39 -2.80
C ASN A 130 -21.11 -13.12 -3.69
N ALA A 131 -20.77 -12.55 -4.85
CA ALA A 131 -19.71 -13.07 -5.69
C ALA A 131 -18.33 -13.03 -5.00
N LEU A 132 -18.02 -11.95 -4.27
CA LEU A 132 -16.77 -11.84 -3.49
C LEU A 132 -16.73 -12.86 -2.34
N TYR A 133 -17.83 -13.09 -1.65
CA TYR A 133 -17.93 -14.09 -0.57
C TYR A 133 -17.86 -15.54 -1.05
N ALA A 134 -18.18 -15.79 -2.32
CA ALA A 134 -18.06 -17.10 -2.94
C ALA A 134 -16.61 -17.47 -3.29
N LEU A 135 -15.69 -16.50 -3.28
CA LEU A 135 -14.28 -16.77 -3.55
C LEU A 135 -13.62 -17.54 -2.37
N PRO A 136 -12.60 -18.37 -2.64
CA PRO A 136 -11.78 -18.97 -1.58
C PRO A 136 -11.16 -17.88 -0.71
N GLN A 137 -11.09 -18.11 0.60
CA GLN A 137 -10.58 -17.11 1.56
C GLN A 137 -9.16 -16.61 1.21
N LEU A 138 -8.31 -17.51 0.69
CA LEU A 138 -6.94 -17.19 0.26
C LEU A 138 -6.89 -16.28 -0.98
N ALA A 139 -7.97 -16.19 -1.77
CA ALA A 139 -8.05 -15.24 -2.87
C ALA A 139 -8.01 -13.77 -2.38
N GLY A 140 -8.25 -13.53 -1.09
CA GLY A 140 -8.12 -12.20 -0.48
C GLY A 140 -6.71 -11.60 -0.58
N PHE A 141 -5.66 -12.42 -0.78
CA PHE A 141 -4.30 -11.90 -1.03
C PHE A 141 -4.10 -11.36 -2.45
N VAL A 142 -4.93 -11.77 -3.41
CA VAL A 142 -4.74 -11.40 -4.83
C VAL A 142 -4.88 -9.89 -5.05
N PRO A 143 -5.95 -9.20 -4.57
CA PRO A 143 -6.07 -7.76 -4.75
C PRO A 143 -4.88 -6.94 -4.24
N PRO A 144 -4.40 -7.09 -2.98
CA PRO A 144 -3.30 -6.27 -2.47
C PRO A 144 -1.97 -6.58 -3.14
N VAL A 145 -1.70 -7.84 -3.50
CA VAL A 145 -0.49 -8.19 -4.26
C VAL A 145 -0.53 -7.55 -5.64
N ALA A 146 -1.66 -7.65 -6.36
CA ALA A 146 -1.81 -7.02 -7.66
C ALA A 146 -1.67 -5.49 -7.58
N ALA A 147 -2.29 -4.84 -6.59
CA ALA A 147 -2.18 -3.39 -6.41
C ALA A 147 -0.75 -2.95 -6.04
N ALA A 148 -0.03 -3.71 -5.21
CA ALA A 148 1.38 -3.45 -4.91
C ALA A 148 2.25 -3.53 -6.17
N LEU A 149 2.00 -4.51 -7.04
CA LEU A 149 2.67 -4.61 -8.33
C LEU A 149 2.33 -3.44 -9.24
N VAL A 150 1.09 -2.96 -9.24
CA VAL A 150 0.68 -1.76 -9.99
C VAL A 150 1.40 -0.51 -9.50
N VAL A 151 1.55 -0.32 -8.18
CA VAL A 151 2.34 0.79 -7.61
C VAL A 151 3.77 0.74 -8.13
N PHE A 152 4.41 -0.43 -8.10
CA PHE A 152 5.77 -0.60 -8.58
C PHE A 152 5.85 -0.37 -10.10
N ALA A 153 5.00 -1.00 -10.90
CA ALA A 153 4.97 -0.82 -12.35
C ALA A 153 4.75 0.66 -12.74
N THR A 154 3.87 1.37 -12.03
CA THR A 154 3.63 2.82 -12.23
C THR A 154 4.90 3.62 -11.96
N HIS A 155 5.63 3.30 -10.88
CA HIS A 155 6.90 3.93 -10.56
C HIS A 155 7.95 3.78 -11.67
N PHE A 156 8.18 2.55 -12.16
CA PHE A 156 9.19 2.30 -13.21
C PHE A 156 8.79 2.90 -14.55
N ARG A 157 7.52 2.75 -14.95
CA ARG A 157 7.03 3.28 -16.22
C ARG A 157 7.17 4.81 -16.32
N LEU A 158 6.84 5.53 -15.25
CA LEU A 158 6.86 6.99 -15.25
C LEU A 158 8.26 7.59 -14.99
N ARG A 159 9.23 6.76 -14.56
CA ARG A 159 10.66 7.10 -14.55
C ARG A 159 11.31 6.95 -15.93
N GLY A 160 10.97 5.90 -16.68
CA GLY A 160 11.55 5.63 -18.00
C GLY A 160 10.99 6.50 -19.14
N GLY A 161 9.89 7.23 -18.92
CA GLY A 161 9.30 8.12 -19.92
C GLY A 161 10.06 9.42 -20.15
N SER A 162 11.04 9.76 -19.30
CA SER A 162 11.84 10.98 -19.38
C SER A 162 12.75 11.03 -20.62
N ASP A 163 13.11 9.88 -21.18
CA ASP A 163 14.03 9.78 -22.33
C ASP A 163 13.33 10.00 -23.69
N ALA A 164 12.00 9.90 -23.74
CA ALA A 164 11.23 10.01 -24.99
C ALA A 164 10.87 11.46 -25.37
N GLY A 165 11.14 12.44 -24.50
CA GLY A 165 10.82 13.85 -24.71
C GLY A 165 11.98 14.70 -25.25
N ALA A 166 13.18 14.13 -25.40
CA ALA A 166 14.31 14.81 -26.02
C ALA A 166 14.13 14.83 -27.54
N THR A 167 13.33 15.78 -28.05
CA THR A 167 13.40 16.16 -29.46
C THR A 167 14.85 16.51 -29.78
N PRO A 168 15.50 15.89 -30.79
CA PRO A 168 16.82 16.30 -31.19
C PRO A 168 16.70 17.75 -31.69
N GLU A 169 17.34 18.65 -30.96
CA GLU A 169 17.57 20.03 -31.38
C GLU A 169 18.24 19.96 -32.75
N THR A 170 17.47 20.27 -33.78
CA THR A 170 17.95 20.30 -35.16
C THR A 170 18.78 21.56 -35.29
N ASP A 171 20.05 21.46 -34.94
CA ASP A 171 21.09 22.37 -35.41
C ASP A 171 21.23 22.15 -36.92
N ALA A 172 20.55 22.98 -37.70
CA ALA A 172 20.81 23.15 -39.11
C ALA A 172 21.08 24.63 -39.37
N ALA A 173 22.38 24.90 -39.54
CA ALA A 173 22.98 26.15 -39.98
C ALA A 173 22.60 26.53 -41.42
#